data_AF-A0A7R9GAM7-F1
#
_entry.id   AF-A0A7R9GAM7-F1
#
_cell.length_a   1.000
_cell.length_b   1.000
_cell.length_c   1.000
_cell.angle_alpha   90.00
_cell.angle_beta   90.00
_cell.angle_gamma   90.00
#
_symmetry.space_group_name_H-M   'P 1'
#
loop_
_entity.id
_entity.type
_entity.pdbx_description
1 polymer ?
#
loop_
_entity_poly.entity_id
_entity_poly.type
_entity_poly.pdbx_seq_one_letter_code
_entity_poly.pdbx_strand_id
1 'polypeptide(L)'
;MSPFLFDLLAQKSKLRVLEDGRQQVQVVGLTEKAVDGVDDVLKLINMGNVTRTSGQTAVNQHSSRSHAVFQIVLRNGMTGKLHGKFSLIDLAGNERGADTTSANRTTRMEGAEINKSLLALKECIRALGRKGAHLPFRASKLTQVLRDSFIGEKSKTCMIAMISPGLSSCENSLNTLRYADRVKELGASDPAMSGSTRGGAIDLEDEDDMNDDDDDLAQLRSLNEQELSDDLFHHQSAITHLQTIEDEVLDAHRSAVEENDRWTAVDKSLLKMTDEVDYDVDAYAQQLEDLLAERIDFYNTMKIKVTQFRRQLAEEEKISRNFNNKK
;
A
#
# COMPACT_ATOMS: atom_id res chain seq x y z
N MET A 1 -0.37 -6.26 5.02
CA MET A 1 -0.47 -5.13 4.03
C MET A 1 0.94 -4.67 3.74
N SER A 2 1.55 -4.94 2.58
CA SER A 2 2.83 -4.28 2.26
C SER A 2 3.22 -4.29 0.78
N PRO A 3 3.23 -3.10 0.16
CA PRO A 3 4.40 -2.68 -0.60
C PRO A 3 5.13 -1.58 0.19
N PHE A 4 6.42 -1.78 0.39
CA PHE A 4 7.28 -0.85 1.11
C PHE A 4 7.41 0.47 0.34
N LEU A 5 7.58 1.56 1.08
CA LEU A 5 7.94 2.86 0.51
C LEU A 5 9.44 3.07 0.70
N PHE A 6 10.13 3.53 -0.35
CA PHE A 6 11.57 3.73 -0.33
C PHE A 6 11.95 5.13 -0.82
N ASP A 7 12.96 5.72 -0.22
CA ASP A 7 13.53 7.01 -0.64
C ASP A 7 14.65 6.81 -1.67
N LEU A 8 14.43 7.29 -2.89
CA LEU A 8 15.43 7.19 -3.96
C LEU A 8 16.59 8.20 -3.80
N LEU A 9 16.41 9.26 -3.01
CA LEU A 9 17.46 10.25 -2.70
C LEU A 9 18.36 9.78 -1.56
N ALA A 10 17.90 8.83 -0.74
CA ALA A 10 18.62 8.25 0.39
C ALA A 10 18.89 6.74 0.19
N GLN A 11 19.33 6.34 -1.00
CA GLN A 11 19.80 4.97 -1.31
C GLN A 11 18.78 3.86 -0.96
N LYS A 12 17.50 4.08 -1.30
CA LYS A 12 16.38 3.18 -0.98
C LYS A 12 16.19 2.95 0.53
N SER A 13 16.40 3.98 1.34
CA SER A 13 16.02 3.92 2.76
C SER A 13 14.52 3.65 2.88
N LYS A 14 14.13 2.76 3.80
CA LYS A 14 12.73 2.39 4.00
C LYS A 14 12.00 3.50 4.76
N LEU A 15 10.86 3.92 4.24
CA LEU A 15 10.03 4.98 4.79
C LEU A 15 8.77 4.43 5.46
N ARG A 16 8.19 5.23 6.37
CA ARG A 16 6.92 4.93 7.03
C ARG A 16 5.87 5.95 6.60
N VAL A 17 4.65 5.47 6.38
CA VAL A 17 3.49 6.32 6.09
C VAL A 17 2.60 6.34 7.33
N LEU A 18 2.43 7.53 7.90
CA LEU A 18 1.57 7.79 9.06
C LEU A 18 0.46 8.76 8.68
N GLU A 19 -0.59 8.81 9.50
CA GLU A 19 -1.69 9.75 9.37
C GLU A 19 -1.73 10.62 10.63
N ASP A 20 -1.79 11.95 10.48
CA ASP A 20 -1.83 12.86 11.62
C ASP A 20 -3.25 13.02 12.19
N GLY A 21 -3.38 13.75 13.30
CA GLY A 21 -4.69 14.02 13.93
C GLY A 21 -5.67 14.83 13.08
N ARG A 22 -5.24 15.34 11.93
CA ARG A 22 -6.07 16.05 10.94
C ARG A 22 -6.35 15.19 9.70
N GLN A 23 -6.09 13.88 9.79
CA GLN A 23 -6.21 12.94 8.69
C GLN A 23 -5.31 13.27 7.49
N GLN A 24 -4.19 13.97 7.69
CA GLN A 24 -3.20 14.19 6.63
C GLN A 24 -2.17 13.07 6.62
N VAL A 25 -1.88 12.56 5.43
CA VAL A 25 -0.90 11.49 5.26
C VAL A 25 0.51 12.08 5.23
N GLN A 26 1.37 11.62 6.14
CA GLN A 26 2.74 12.06 6.29
C GLN A 26 3.71 10.91 6.02
N VAL A 27 4.67 11.14 5.14
CA VAL A 27 5.77 10.19 4.87
C VAL A 27 6.94 10.55 5.77
N VAL A 28 7.14 9.76 6.83
CA VAL A 28 8.16 10.02 7.85
C VAL A 28 9.53 9.58 7.35
N GLY A 29 10.50 10.48 7.45
CA GLY A 29 11.89 10.25 7.05
C GLY A 29 12.17 10.50 5.57
N LEU A 30 11.23 11.09 4.82
CA LEU A 30 11.43 11.45 3.42
C LEU A 30 12.47 12.58 3.30
N THR A 31 13.47 12.38 2.45
CA THR A 31 14.51 13.38 2.18
C THR A 31 13.97 14.48 1.27
N GLU A 32 14.02 15.73 1.73
CA GLU A 32 13.78 16.92 0.90
C GLU A 32 15.12 17.61 0.60
N LYS A 33 15.36 17.99 -0.67
CA LYS A 33 16.53 18.76 -1.07
C LYS A 33 16.09 20.10 -1.65
N ALA A 34 16.64 21.19 -1.13
CA ALA A 34 16.51 22.51 -1.73
C ALA A 34 17.21 22.51 -3.10
N VAL A 35 16.60 23.20 -4.06
CA VAL A 35 17.09 23.33 -5.44
C VAL A 35 16.97 24.78 -5.87
N ASP A 36 17.99 25.30 -6.54
CA ASP A 36 18.05 26.71 -6.96
C ASP A 36 17.86 26.89 -8.48
N GLY A 37 17.81 25.78 -9.22
CA GLY A 37 17.65 25.81 -10.67
C GLY A 37 17.25 24.47 -11.28
N VAL A 38 16.98 24.52 -12.59
CA VAL A 38 16.54 23.36 -13.38
C VAL A 38 17.59 22.24 -13.39
N ASP A 39 18.87 22.61 -13.47
CA ASP A 39 19.96 21.63 -13.51
C ASP A 39 20.02 20.77 -12.24
N ASP A 40 19.72 21.34 -11.08
CA ASP A 40 19.71 20.59 -9.82
C ASP A 40 18.54 19.60 -9.77
N VAL A 41 17.37 20.02 -10.26
CA VAL A 41 16.21 19.14 -10.42
C VAL A 41 16.55 17.97 -11.35
N LEU A 42 17.15 18.24 -12.51
CA LEU A 42 17.53 17.20 -13.47
C LEU A 42 18.58 16.23 -12.91
N LYS A 43 19.55 16.72 -12.12
CA LYS A 43 20.51 15.86 -11.40
C LYS A 43 19.80 14.94 -10.42
N LEU A 44 18.83 15.44 -9.66
CA LEU A 44 18.06 14.62 -8.71
C LEU A 44 17.22 13.55 -9.42
N ILE A 45 16.59 13.91 -10.55
CA ILE A 45 15.85 12.94 -11.39
C ILE A 45 16.77 11.84 -11.89
N ASN A 46 17.94 12.20 -12.45
CA ASN A 46 18.89 11.21 -12.96
C ASN A 46 19.41 10.29 -11.84
N MET A 47 19.78 10.87 -10.70
CA MET A 47 20.19 10.11 -9.52
C MET A 47 19.08 9.16 -9.06
N GLY A 48 17.83 9.63 -8.96
CA GLY A 48 16.69 8.80 -8.57
C GLY A 48 16.44 7.66 -9.55
N ASN A 49 16.55 7.91 -10.86
CA ASN A 49 16.42 6.90 -11.90
C ASN A 49 17.54 5.85 -11.85
N VAL A 50 18.78 6.28 -11.62
CA VAL A 50 19.91 5.37 -11.39
C VAL A 50 19.64 4.51 -10.15
N THR A 51 19.31 5.10 -9.00
CA THR A 51 18.99 4.35 -7.77
C THR A 51 17.83 3.37 -8.00
N ARG A 52 16.77 3.79 -8.69
CA ARG A 52 15.65 2.92 -9.06
C ARG A 52 16.15 1.68 -9.82
N THR A 53 17.11 1.87 -10.73
CA THR A 53 17.68 0.85 -11.64
C THR A 53 18.82 0.02 -11.03
N SER A 54 19.66 0.56 -10.13
CA SER A 54 20.90 -0.05 -9.63
C SER A 54 20.75 -1.29 -8.73
N GLY A 55 19.52 -1.75 -8.47
CA GLY A 55 19.26 -3.03 -7.79
C GLY A 55 19.15 -4.25 -8.73
N GLN A 56 19.50 -4.09 -10.00
CA GLN A 56 19.17 -5.02 -11.07
C GLN A 56 20.37 -5.91 -11.47
N THR A 57 20.21 -7.23 -11.38
CA THR A 57 21.07 -8.19 -12.09
C THR A 57 20.57 -8.35 -13.53
N ALA A 58 21.45 -8.74 -14.45
CA ALA A 58 21.27 -8.74 -15.92
C ALA A 58 20.04 -9.52 -16.47
N VAL A 59 19.25 -10.18 -15.62
CA VAL A 59 18.04 -10.94 -15.97
C VAL A 59 16.75 -10.13 -15.74
N ASN A 60 16.80 -9.01 -15.01
CA ASN A 60 15.62 -8.21 -14.63
C ASN A 60 15.75 -6.73 -15.06
N GLN A 61 15.42 -6.42 -16.32
CA GLN A 61 15.12 -5.02 -16.70
C GLN A 61 13.77 -4.65 -16.09
N HIS A 62 13.76 -3.89 -14.97
CA HIS A 62 12.51 -3.63 -14.24
C HIS A 62 12.32 -2.21 -13.74
N SER A 63 12.36 -1.23 -14.66
CA SER A 63 11.75 0.08 -14.41
C SER A 63 10.22 -0.02 -14.19
N SER A 64 9.56 -1.05 -14.73
CA SER A 64 8.11 -1.24 -14.67
C SER A 64 7.56 -1.91 -13.40
N ARG A 65 8.39 -2.30 -12.41
CA ARG A 65 7.94 -3.06 -11.21
C ARG A 65 7.72 -2.23 -9.94
N SER A 66 7.84 -0.90 -10.04
CA SER A 66 7.63 -0.01 -8.90
C SER A 66 7.01 1.29 -9.37
N HIS A 67 6.06 1.80 -8.60
CA HIS A 67 5.54 3.15 -8.78
C HIS A 67 6.58 4.17 -8.31
N ALA A 68 6.89 5.17 -9.12
CA ALA A 68 7.74 6.27 -8.73
C ALA A 68 6.90 7.54 -8.49
N VAL A 69 7.20 8.24 -7.41
CA VAL A 69 6.55 9.51 -7.05
C VAL A 69 7.65 10.56 -6.90
N PHE A 70 7.62 11.57 -7.76
CA PHE A 70 8.53 12.72 -7.71
C PHE A 70 7.75 13.96 -7.30
N GLN A 71 8.18 14.61 -6.22
CA GLN A 71 7.47 15.74 -5.64
C GLN A 71 8.30 17.01 -5.71
N ILE A 72 7.70 18.08 -6.22
CA ILE A 72 8.20 19.44 -6.13
C ILE A 72 7.37 20.16 -5.06
N VAL A 73 8.02 20.56 -3.98
CA VAL A 73 7.38 21.17 -2.82
C VAL A 73 7.77 22.64 -2.76
N LEU A 74 6.77 23.51 -2.84
CA LEU A 74 6.95 24.95 -2.72
C LEU A 74 6.67 25.36 -1.28
N ARG A 75 7.69 25.93 -0.61
CA ARG A 75 7.60 26.45 0.76
C ARG A 75 7.82 27.95 0.77
N ASN A 76 7.13 28.64 1.66
CA ASN A 76 7.36 30.07 1.89
C ASN A 76 8.73 30.26 2.58
N GLY A 77 9.64 31.00 1.95
CA GLY A 77 11.01 31.16 2.44
C GLY A 77 11.14 31.82 3.82
N MET A 78 10.15 32.58 4.27
CA MET A 78 10.19 33.29 5.55
C MET A 78 9.54 32.51 6.69
N THR A 79 8.54 31.68 6.39
CA THR A 79 7.77 30.94 7.42
C THR A 79 7.99 29.42 7.40
N GLY A 80 8.64 28.90 6.36
CA GLY A 80 8.81 27.46 6.11
C GLY A 80 7.50 26.71 5.78
N LYS A 81 6.35 27.41 5.80
CA LYS A 81 5.04 26.80 5.56
C LYS A 81 4.91 26.32 4.13
N LEU A 82 4.28 25.15 3.97
CA LEU A 82 3.93 24.59 2.67
C LEU A 82 2.97 25.54 1.95
N HIS A 83 3.36 25.98 0.75
CA HIS A 83 2.52 26.80 -0.13
C HIS A 83 1.82 25.96 -1.19
N GLY A 84 2.52 24.95 -1.72
CA GLY A 84 1.96 24.05 -2.73
C GLY A 84 2.84 22.82 -2.95
N LYS A 85 2.27 21.79 -3.55
CA LYS A 85 2.94 20.53 -3.88
C LYS A 85 2.52 20.10 -5.28
N PHE A 86 3.50 19.81 -6.12
CA PHE A 86 3.27 19.23 -7.44
C PHE A 86 3.87 17.82 -7.46
N SER A 87 3.05 16.81 -7.76
CA SER A 87 3.47 15.41 -7.73
C SER A 87 3.39 14.82 -9.14
N LEU A 88 4.53 14.33 -9.64
CA LEU A 88 4.62 13.54 -10.85
C LEU A 88 4.67 12.07 -10.45
N ILE A 89 3.77 11.26 -11.00
CA ILE A 89 3.61 9.86 -10.62
C ILE A 89 3.78 9.02 -11.88
N ASP A 90 4.78 8.14 -11.85
CA ASP A 90 5.04 7.14 -12.88
C ASP A 90 4.60 5.78 -12.34
N LEU A 91 3.48 5.28 -12.85
CA LEU A 91 2.88 4.04 -12.39
C LEU A 91 3.55 2.84 -13.08
N ALA A 92 3.75 1.77 -12.30
CA ALA A 92 4.11 0.46 -12.82
C ALA A 92 3.04 -0.05 -13.81
N GLY A 93 3.46 -0.97 -14.70
CA GLY A 93 2.58 -1.49 -15.74
C GLY A 93 1.42 -2.33 -15.18
N ASN A 94 0.35 -2.41 -15.99
CA ASN A 94 -0.91 -3.11 -15.72
C ASN A 94 -0.93 -4.51 -16.37
N GLU A 95 0.24 -5.10 -16.65
CA GLU A 95 0.32 -6.42 -17.28
C GLU A 95 -0.34 -7.53 -16.43
N ARG A 96 -0.91 -8.52 -17.13
CA ARG A 96 -1.66 -9.61 -16.48
C ARG A 96 -0.71 -10.63 -15.88
N GLY A 97 -1.14 -11.26 -14.79
CA GLY A 97 -0.43 -12.40 -14.19
C GLY A 97 -0.21 -13.55 -15.17
N ALA A 98 -1.14 -13.75 -16.12
CA ALA A 98 -1.04 -14.73 -17.19
C ALA A 98 0.23 -14.57 -18.05
N ASP A 99 0.67 -13.33 -18.28
CA ASP A 99 1.88 -13.01 -19.05
C ASP A 99 3.17 -13.40 -18.31
N THR A 100 3.07 -13.78 -17.03
CA THR A 100 4.20 -14.12 -16.15
C THR A 100 4.16 -15.56 -15.63
N THR A 101 3.39 -16.46 -16.26
CA THR A 101 3.26 -17.86 -15.82
C THR A 101 4.60 -18.61 -15.78
N SER A 102 5.54 -18.28 -16.67
CA SER A 102 6.92 -18.82 -16.70
C SER A 102 7.90 -18.13 -15.75
N ALA A 103 7.47 -17.09 -15.03
CA ALA A 103 8.34 -16.30 -14.17
C ALA A 103 8.56 -16.94 -12.79
N ASN A 104 9.74 -16.69 -12.22
CA ASN A 104 10.11 -17.14 -10.88
C ASN A 104 9.14 -16.61 -9.81
N ARG A 105 9.01 -17.34 -8.68
CA ARG A 105 8.11 -17.01 -7.57
C ARG A 105 8.21 -15.54 -7.14
N THR A 106 9.41 -14.99 -7.01
CA THR A 106 9.63 -13.58 -6.63
C THR A 106 9.02 -12.60 -7.63
N THR A 107 9.22 -12.83 -8.93
CA THR A 107 8.65 -11.98 -9.99
C THR A 107 7.13 -12.01 -10.00
N ARG A 108 6.53 -13.19 -9.76
CA ARG A 108 5.08 -13.34 -9.66
C ARG A 108 4.51 -12.59 -8.46
N MET A 109 5.19 -12.64 -7.32
CA MET A 109 4.81 -11.90 -6.11
C MET A 109 4.92 -10.38 -6.31
N GLU A 110 5.97 -9.89 -6.98
CA GLU A 110 6.12 -8.47 -7.32
C GLU A 110 4.99 -7.98 -8.26
N GLY A 111 4.67 -8.77 -9.30
CA GLY A 111 3.56 -8.48 -10.21
C GLY A 111 2.20 -8.43 -9.51
N ALA A 112 1.97 -9.33 -8.56
CA ALA A 112 0.75 -9.35 -7.76
C ALA A 112 0.59 -8.07 -6.91
N GLU A 113 1.66 -7.59 -6.26
CA GLU A 113 1.59 -6.37 -5.45
C GLU A 113 1.42 -5.09 -6.30
N ILE A 114 1.98 -5.07 -7.53
CA ILE A 114 1.71 -3.99 -8.50
C ILE A 114 0.24 -3.97 -8.86
N ASN A 115 -0.32 -5.10 -9.28
CA ASN A 115 -1.72 -5.20 -9.68
C ASN A 115 -2.67 -4.87 -8.52
N LYS A 116 -2.33 -5.27 -7.30
CA LYS A 116 -3.07 -4.88 -6.08
C LYS A 116 -3.09 -3.37 -5.86
N SER A 117 -1.95 -2.71 -5.98
CA SER A 117 -1.87 -1.25 -5.80
C SER A 117 -2.61 -0.49 -6.91
N LEU A 118 -2.57 -0.97 -8.15
CA LEU A 118 -3.33 -0.40 -9.27
C LEU A 118 -4.84 -0.65 -9.12
N LEU A 119 -5.25 -1.83 -8.66
CA LEU A 119 -6.65 -2.14 -8.37
C LEU A 119 -7.20 -1.25 -7.24
N ALA A 120 -6.43 -1.08 -6.17
CA ALA A 120 -6.79 -0.15 -5.09
C ALA A 120 -6.99 1.28 -5.62
N LEU A 121 -6.13 1.73 -6.54
CA LEU A 121 -6.26 3.03 -7.18
C LEU A 121 -7.51 3.12 -8.06
N LYS A 122 -7.81 2.06 -8.83
CA LYS A 122 -9.04 1.96 -9.63
C LYS A 122 -10.30 2.08 -8.76
N GLU A 123 -10.33 1.35 -7.65
CA GLU A 123 -11.45 1.40 -6.69
C GLU A 123 -11.59 2.76 -5.99
N CYS A 124 -10.48 3.43 -5.66
CA CYS A 124 -10.54 4.78 -5.09
C CYS A 124 -11.17 5.78 -6.07
N ILE A 125 -10.78 5.72 -7.34
CA ILE A 125 -11.33 6.57 -8.40
C ILE A 125 -12.81 6.27 -8.63
N ARG A 126 -13.19 5.00 -8.69
CA ARG A 126 -14.60 4.59 -8.81
C ARG A 126 -15.45 5.10 -7.65
N ALA A 127 -14.95 4.98 -6.42
CA ALA A 127 -15.66 5.42 -5.23
C ALA A 127 -15.78 6.96 -5.17
N LEU A 128 -14.82 7.71 -5.70
CA LEU A 128 -14.90 9.17 -5.81
C LEU A 128 -16.01 9.66 -6.74
N GLY A 129 -16.36 8.88 -7.77
CA GLY A 129 -17.49 9.20 -8.66
C GLY A 129 -18.86 9.04 -7.99
N ARG A 130 -18.93 8.30 -6.86
CA ARG A 130 -20.18 8.04 -6.13
C ARG A 130 -20.22 8.89 -4.86
N LYS A 131 -21.12 9.89 -4.81
CA LYS A 131 -21.31 10.73 -3.62
C LYS A 131 -21.73 9.85 -2.42
N GLY A 132 -20.95 9.88 -1.33
CA GLY A 132 -21.31 9.25 -0.04
C GLY A 132 -20.74 7.84 0.22
N ALA A 133 -19.95 7.26 -0.69
CA ALA A 133 -19.29 5.98 -0.45
C ALA A 133 -18.01 6.13 0.40
N HIS A 134 -17.70 5.13 1.25
CA HIS A 134 -16.42 5.06 1.95
C HIS A 134 -15.27 4.93 0.94
N LEU A 135 -14.30 5.85 0.99
CA LEU A 135 -13.16 5.87 0.07
C LEU A 135 -12.02 4.97 0.58
N PRO A 136 -11.65 3.87 -0.13
CA PRO A 136 -10.71 2.87 0.36
C PRO A 136 -9.23 3.28 0.20
N PHE A 137 -8.87 4.53 0.53
CA PHE A 137 -7.48 5.01 0.41
C PHE A 137 -6.48 4.21 1.24
N ARG A 138 -6.93 3.47 2.25
CA ARG A 138 -6.06 2.60 3.06
C ARG A 138 -5.69 1.29 2.36
N ALA A 139 -6.34 0.91 1.25
CA ALA A 139 -6.14 -0.37 0.58
C ALA A 139 -4.71 -0.60 0.03
N SER A 140 -3.96 0.47 -0.26
CA SER A 140 -2.55 0.37 -0.68
C SER A 140 -1.73 1.57 -0.18
N LYS A 141 -0.41 1.43 -0.07
CA LYS A 141 0.46 2.58 0.25
C LYS A 141 0.44 3.65 -0.84
N LEU A 142 0.29 3.26 -2.10
CA LEU A 142 0.12 4.20 -3.21
C LEU A 142 -1.11 5.08 -3.01
N THR A 143 -2.27 4.48 -2.76
CA THR A 143 -3.52 5.22 -2.54
C THR A 143 -3.50 6.05 -1.25
N GLN A 144 -2.78 5.62 -0.21
CA GLN A 144 -2.54 6.45 0.99
C GLN A 144 -1.74 7.71 0.63
N VAL A 145 -0.62 7.57 -0.09
CA VAL A 145 0.22 8.72 -0.50
C VAL A 145 -0.52 9.67 -1.43
N LEU A 146 -1.38 9.14 -2.30
CA LEU A 146 -2.13 9.93 -3.28
C LEU A 146 -3.42 10.54 -2.75
N ARG A 147 -3.84 10.21 -1.52
CA ARG A 147 -5.10 10.67 -0.93
C ARG A 147 -5.31 12.18 -1.10
N ASP A 148 -4.35 12.98 -0.65
CA ASP A 148 -4.43 14.44 -0.72
C ASP A 148 -4.57 14.98 -2.15
N SER A 149 -4.05 14.25 -3.14
CA SER A 149 -4.14 14.64 -4.55
C SER A 149 -5.56 14.44 -5.10
N PHE A 150 -6.34 13.52 -4.53
CA PHE A 150 -7.70 13.24 -4.99
C PHE A 150 -8.79 13.97 -4.21
N ILE A 151 -8.66 14.10 -2.88
CA ILE A 151 -9.70 14.69 -2.03
C ILE A 151 -9.38 16.12 -1.54
N GLY A 152 -8.19 16.65 -1.85
CA GLY A 152 -7.82 17.98 -1.41
C GLY A 152 -8.72 19.05 -2.04
N GLU A 153 -9.31 19.93 -1.22
CA GLU A 153 -10.22 21.00 -1.66
C GLU A 153 -9.61 21.92 -2.74
N LYS A 154 -8.28 22.06 -2.75
CA LYS A 154 -7.52 22.86 -3.72
C LYS A 154 -6.57 22.00 -4.56
N SER A 155 -6.98 20.76 -4.85
CA SER A 155 -6.20 19.85 -5.70
C SER A 155 -6.70 19.86 -7.14
N LYS A 156 -5.77 19.73 -8.08
CA LYS A 156 -6.07 19.47 -9.49
C LYS A 156 -5.23 18.29 -9.94
N THR A 157 -5.88 17.33 -10.59
CA THR A 157 -5.25 16.09 -11.02
C THR A 157 -5.38 15.95 -12.54
N CYS A 158 -4.29 15.57 -13.19
CA CYS A 158 -4.25 15.25 -14.61
C CYS A 158 -3.76 13.81 -14.76
N MET A 159 -4.50 12.98 -15.49
CA MET A 159 -4.11 11.63 -15.84
C MET A 159 -3.69 11.58 -17.32
N ILE A 160 -2.54 10.96 -17.59
CA ILE A 160 -2.06 10.68 -18.95
C ILE A 160 -2.17 9.17 -19.15
N ALA A 161 -3.11 8.74 -19.99
CA ALA A 161 -3.31 7.34 -20.35
C ALA A 161 -2.36 6.96 -21.51
N MET A 162 -1.44 6.03 -21.25
CA MET A 162 -0.49 5.53 -22.25
C MET A 162 -1.06 4.29 -22.92
N ILE A 163 -1.19 4.31 -24.25
CA ILE A 163 -1.83 3.25 -25.04
C ILE A 163 -0.84 2.68 -26.04
N SER A 164 -0.75 1.34 -26.09
CA SER A 164 0.01 0.62 -27.10
C SER A 164 -0.82 0.47 -28.38
N PRO A 165 -0.28 0.80 -29.57
CA PRO A 165 -1.03 0.71 -30.84
C PRO A 165 -1.14 -0.70 -31.40
N GLY A 166 -0.45 -1.69 -30.81
CA GLY A 166 -0.41 -3.06 -31.30
C GLY A 166 -1.73 -3.81 -31.05
N LEU A 167 -2.15 -4.62 -32.04
CA LEU A 167 -3.36 -5.43 -31.95
C LEU A 167 -3.30 -6.44 -30.78
N SER A 168 -2.12 -6.99 -30.50
CA SER A 168 -1.88 -7.87 -29.34
C SER A 168 -2.10 -7.20 -27.99
N SER A 169 -2.20 -5.87 -27.95
CA SER A 169 -2.46 -5.09 -26.74
C SER A 169 -3.88 -4.52 -26.70
N CYS A 170 -4.75 -4.86 -27.65
CA CYS A 170 -6.10 -4.29 -27.79
C CYS A 170 -6.90 -4.33 -26.48
N GLU A 171 -6.89 -5.47 -25.79
CA GLU A 171 -7.60 -5.65 -24.53
C GLU A 171 -7.06 -4.74 -23.40
N ASN A 172 -5.73 -4.65 -23.27
CA ASN A 172 -5.08 -3.76 -22.31
C ASN A 172 -5.36 -2.28 -22.62
N SER A 173 -5.41 -1.93 -23.91
CA SER A 173 -5.75 -0.59 -24.38
C SER A 173 -7.19 -0.22 -24.02
N LEU A 174 -8.16 -1.10 -24.27
CA LEU A 174 -9.56 -0.89 -23.90
C LEU A 174 -9.74 -0.73 -22.38
N ASN A 175 -9.07 -1.58 -21.58
CA ASN A 175 -9.10 -1.47 -20.12
C ASN A 175 -8.54 -0.12 -19.62
N THR A 176 -7.47 0.37 -20.26
CA THR A 176 -6.85 1.66 -19.90
C THR A 176 -7.75 2.84 -20.28
N LEU A 177 -8.40 2.79 -21.44
CA LEU A 177 -9.33 3.83 -21.90
C LEU A 177 -10.59 3.90 -21.03
N ARG A 178 -11.20 2.75 -20.71
CA ARG A 178 -12.35 2.68 -19.79
C ARG A 178 -12.02 3.29 -18.42
N TYR A 179 -10.81 3.04 -17.93
CA TYR A 179 -10.35 3.63 -16.68
C TYR A 179 -10.19 5.16 -16.78
N ALA A 180 -9.55 5.64 -17.84
CA ALA A 180 -9.35 7.08 -18.06
C ALA A 180 -10.67 7.85 -18.19
N ASP A 181 -11.67 7.25 -18.83
CA ASP A 181 -13.00 7.86 -18.98
C ASP A 181 -13.69 8.08 -17.63
N ARG A 182 -13.62 7.10 -16.71
CA ARG A 182 -14.16 7.26 -15.35
C ARG A 182 -13.44 8.33 -14.52
N VAL A 183 -12.16 8.57 -14.78
CA VAL A 183 -11.39 9.62 -14.08
C VAL A 183 -11.84 11.01 -14.53
N LYS A 184 -12.22 11.17 -15.80
CA LYS A 184 -12.72 12.43 -16.36
C LYS A 184 -13.99 12.89 -15.63
N GLU A 185 -14.87 11.97 -15.25
CA GLU A 185 -16.13 12.27 -14.55
C GLU A 185 -15.92 12.86 -13.15
N LEU A 186 -14.75 12.66 -12.54
CA LEU A 186 -14.43 13.18 -11.20
C LEU A 186 -14.34 14.71 -11.15
N GLY A 187 -14.01 15.37 -12.26
CA GLY A 187 -13.81 16.82 -12.33
C GLY A 187 -15.10 17.63 -12.54
N ALA A 188 -16.25 17.00 -12.76
CA ALA A 188 -17.50 17.69 -13.09
C ALA A 188 -18.30 18.18 -11.87
N SER A 189 -17.82 17.96 -10.65
CA SER A 189 -18.45 18.48 -9.44
C SER A 189 -17.99 19.90 -9.13
N ASP A 190 -18.37 20.85 -10.00
CA ASP A 190 -18.22 22.28 -9.71
C ASP A 190 -19.20 22.67 -8.58
N PRO A 191 -18.75 23.17 -7.41
CA PRO A 191 -19.64 23.54 -6.31
C PRO A 191 -20.54 24.75 -6.61
N ALA A 192 -20.31 25.44 -7.74
CA ALA A 192 -20.98 26.69 -8.10
C ALA A 192 -22.38 26.53 -8.72
N MET A 193 -22.83 25.31 -9.05
CA MET A 193 -24.15 25.07 -9.67
C MET A 193 -25.21 24.54 -8.69
N SER A 194 -25.03 24.71 -7.38
CA SER A 194 -26.03 24.34 -6.36
C SER A 194 -27.02 25.49 -6.00
N GLY A 195 -27.08 26.56 -6.80
CA GLY A 195 -27.79 27.78 -6.41
C GLY A 195 -28.68 28.39 -7.50
N SER A 196 -29.73 27.70 -7.95
CA SER A 196 -30.93 28.38 -8.50
C SER A 196 -32.12 27.44 -8.64
N THR A 197 -32.92 27.33 -7.58
CA THR A 197 -34.30 26.83 -7.71
C THR A 197 -35.17 27.98 -8.21
N ARG A 198 -35.41 28.05 -9.52
CA ARG A 198 -36.56 28.76 -10.08
C ARG A 198 -37.30 27.81 -11.01
N GLY A 199 -38.59 27.65 -10.69
CA GLY A 199 -39.48 26.67 -11.29
C GLY A 199 -39.64 26.81 -12.81
N GLY A 200 -39.81 25.64 -13.42
CA GLY A 200 -40.18 25.44 -14.80
C GLY A 200 -40.33 23.95 -14.98
N ALA A 201 -41.57 23.46 -14.85
CA ALA A 201 -41.93 22.08 -15.14
C ALA A 201 -41.59 21.79 -16.61
N ILE A 202 -40.78 20.77 -16.85
CA ILE A 202 -40.70 20.07 -18.13
C ILE A 202 -40.74 18.58 -17.76
N ASP A 203 -41.88 17.97 -18.03
CA ASP A 203 -42.08 16.53 -18.08
C ASP A 203 -41.06 15.93 -19.05
N LEU A 204 -40.15 15.11 -18.53
CA LEU A 204 -39.44 14.12 -19.30
C LEU A 204 -39.70 12.80 -18.59
N GLU A 205 -40.36 11.92 -19.32
CA GLU A 205 -40.72 10.57 -18.92
C GLU A 205 -39.43 9.81 -18.56
N ASP A 206 -39.25 9.53 -17.27
CA ASP A 206 -38.25 8.59 -16.76
C ASP A 206 -38.66 7.17 -17.20
N GLU A 207 -38.31 6.79 -18.42
CA GLU A 207 -38.20 5.37 -18.79
C GLU A 207 -36.81 4.87 -18.39
N ASP A 208 -36.80 4.12 -17.28
CA ASP A 208 -35.92 3.00 -16.91
C ASP A 208 -34.74 2.64 -17.85
N ASP A 209 -33.69 3.46 -17.91
CA ASP A 209 -32.39 3.11 -18.55
C ASP A 209 -31.25 2.96 -17.52
N MET A 210 -31.52 2.18 -16.47
CA MET A 210 -30.57 1.87 -15.37
C MET A 210 -30.29 0.36 -15.24
N ASN A 211 -30.29 -0.38 -16.37
CA ASN A 211 -30.03 -1.82 -16.37
C ASN A 211 -28.81 -2.28 -17.21
N ASP A 212 -28.25 -1.45 -18.11
CA ASP A 212 -27.11 -1.88 -18.95
C ASP A 212 -25.72 -1.71 -18.27
N ASP A 213 -25.59 -0.86 -17.25
CA ASP A 213 -24.33 -0.64 -16.52
C ASP A 213 -23.91 -1.83 -15.61
N ASP A 214 -24.86 -2.70 -15.25
CA ASP A 214 -24.59 -3.94 -14.50
C ASP A 214 -24.19 -5.10 -15.44
N ASP A 215 -24.64 -5.08 -16.70
CA ASP A 215 -24.32 -6.12 -17.71
C ASP A 215 -22.90 -5.97 -18.26
N ASP A 216 -22.41 -4.74 -18.46
CA ASP A 216 -21.02 -4.46 -18.81
C ASP A 216 -20.05 -4.81 -17.66
N LEU A 217 -20.52 -4.72 -16.42
CA LEU A 217 -19.81 -5.16 -15.22
C LEU A 217 -19.85 -6.68 -15.09
N ALA A 218 -20.97 -7.33 -15.43
CA ALA A 218 -21.09 -8.79 -15.54
C ALA A 218 -20.25 -9.33 -16.71
N GLN A 219 -20.01 -8.55 -17.77
CA GLN A 219 -19.07 -8.89 -18.85
C GLN A 219 -17.61 -8.70 -18.41
N LEU A 220 -17.27 -7.61 -17.72
CA LEU A 220 -15.91 -7.41 -17.18
C LEU A 220 -15.59 -8.38 -16.04
N ARG A 221 -16.60 -8.73 -15.24
CA ARG A 221 -16.53 -9.83 -14.27
C ARG A 221 -16.46 -11.14 -15.00
N SER A 222 -17.33 -11.49 -15.95
CA SER A 222 -17.29 -12.78 -16.67
C SER A 222 -16.03 -12.99 -17.52
N LEU A 223 -15.47 -11.94 -18.13
CA LEU A 223 -14.19 -11.97 -18.83
C LEU A 223 -12.99 -12.13 -17.86
N ASN A 224 -13.14 -11.75 -16.58
CA ASN A 224 -12.19 -12.09 -15.52
C ASN A 224 -12.52 -13.40 -14.79
N GLU A 225 -13.80 -13.76 -14.63
CA GLU A 225 -14.35 -14.91 -13.88
C GLU A 225 -14.23 -16.19 -14.69
N GLN A 226 -14.16 -16.11 -16.02
CA GLN A 226 -13.80 -17.28 -16.85
C GLN A 226 -12.34 -17.72 -16.67
N GLU A 227 -11.49 -16.95 -15.96
CA GLU A 227 -10.21 -17.45 -15.42
C GLU A 227 -10.08 -17.34 -13.88
N LEU A 228 -11.03 -16.71 -13.19
CA LEU A 228 -11.03 -16.57 -11.72
C LEU A 228 -12.00 -17.59 -11.10
N SER A 229 -11.63 -18.87 -11.15
CA SER A 229 -12.34 -19.93 -10.39
C SER A 229 -12.57 -19.47 -8.94
N ASP A 230 -13.71 -19.83 -8.34
CA ASP A 230 -13.97 -19.67 -6.89
C ASP A 230 -12.79 -20.15 -6.01
N ASP A 231 -11.99 -21.08 -6.55
CA ASP A 231 -10.73 -21.55 -5.97
C ASP A 231 -9.67 -20.45 -5.84
N LEU A 232 -9.54 -19.54 -6.81
CA LEU A 232 -8.57 -18.44 -6.78
C LEU A 232 -8.98 -17.35 -5.78
N PHE A 233 -10.27 -17.09 -5.60
CA PHE A 233 -10.75 -16.18 -4.55
C PHE A 233 -10.55 -16.78 -3.15
N HIS A 234 -10.85 -18.07 -2.97
CA HIS A 234 -10.54 -18.78 -1.72
C HIS A 234 -9.03 -18.82 -1.44
N HIS A 235 -8.21 -19.08 -2.47
CA HIS A 235 -6.76 -19.08 -2.34
C HIS A 235 -6.22 -17.68 -2.03
N GLN A 236 -6.76 -16.63 -2.65
CA GLN A 236 -6.40 -15.24 -2.40
C GLN A 236 -6.77 -14.78 -0.99
N SER A 237 -7.93 -15.20 -0.49
CA SER A 237 -8.37 -14.94 0.89
C SER A 237 -7.46 -15.65 1.90
N ALA A 238 -7.15 -16.93 1.65
CA ALA A 238 -6.24 -17.72 2.49
C ALA A 238 -4.82 -17.14 2.53
N ILE A 239 -4.29 -16.67 1.39
CA ILE A 239 -2.97 -16.02 1.32
C ILE A 239 -2.98 -14.70 2.10
N THR A 240 -4.03 -13.89 1.96
CA THR A 240 -4.15 -12.60 2.67
C THR A 240 -4.22 -12.80 4.19
N HIS A 241 -4.92 -13.84 4.63
CA HIS A 241 -5.01 -14.22 6.04
C HIS A 241 -3.65 -14.69 6.58
N LEU A 242 -2.95 -15.55 5.83
CA LEU A 242 -1.59 -16.02 6.20
C LEU A 242 -0.60 -14.86 6.30
N GLN A 243 -0.63 -13.92 5.36
CA GLN A 243 0.22 -12.72 5.41
C GLN A 243 -0.07 -11.85 6.64
N THR A 244 -1.33 -11.74 7.05
CA THR A 244 -1.71 -10.97 8.24
C THR A 244 -1.12 -11.59 9.50
N ILE A 245 -1.19 -12.91 9.62
CA ILE A 245 -0.65 -13.63 10.78
C ILE A 245 0.88 -13.69 10.75
N GLU A 246 1.49 -13.75 9.57
CA GLU A 246 2.93 -13.58 9.39
C GLU A 246 3.40 -12.20 9.90
N ASP A 247 2.73 -11.12 9.47
CA ASP A 247 3.00 -9.75 9.94
C ASP A 247 2.88 -9.67 11.48
N GLU A 248 1.81 -10.25 12.07
CA GLU A 248 1.61 -10.27 13.53
C GLU A 248 2.70 -11.03 14.29
N VAL A 249 3.22 -12.13 13.74
CA VAL A 249 4.32 -12.91 14.33
C VAL A 249 5.64 -12.15 14.22
N LEU A 250 5.91 -11.52 13.07
CA LEU A 250 7.13 -10.74 12.85
C LEU A 250 7.16 -9.49 13.75
N ASP A 251 6.03 -8.80 13.92
CA ASP A 251 5.92 -7.68 14.84
C ASP A 251 6.08 -8.14 16.30
N ALA A 252 5.44 -9.24 16.70
CA ALA A 252 5.65 -9.82 18.03
C ALA A 252 7.12 -10.21 18.27
N HIS A 253 7.81 -10.76 17.28
CA HIS A 253 9.22 -11.10 17.39
C HIS A 253 10.11 -9.86 17.51
N ARG A 254 9.82 -8.80 16.75
CA ARG A 254 10.54 -7.52 16.88
C ARG A 254 10.36 -6.93 18.27
N SER A 255 9.13 -6.88 18.78
CA SER A 255 8.86 -6.42 20.14
C SER A 255 9.57 -7.29 21.19
N ALA A 256 9.70 -8.60 20.96
CA ALA A 256 10.46 -9.48 21.86
C ALA A 256 11.93 -9.08 21.95
N VAL A 257 12.55 -8.71 20.82
CA VAL A 257 13.95 -8.25 20.79
C VAL A 257 14.09 -6.93 21.56
N GLU A 258 13.17 -5.99 21.35
CA GLU A 258 13.18 -4.69 22.04
C GLU A 258 12.98 -4.84 23.57
N GLU A 259 12.01 -5.65 24.00
CA GLU A 259 11.78 -5.93 25.43
C GLU A 259 12.93 -6.72 26.05
N ASN A 260 13.59 -7.59 25.29
CA ASN A 260 14.76 -8.32 25.79
C ASN A 260 15.91 -7.38 26.15
N ASP A 261 16.14 -6.32 25.37
CA ASP A 261 17.12 -5.28 25.72
C ASP A 261 16.74 -4.56 27.01
N ARG A 262 15.46 -4.22 27.18
CA ARG A 262 14.92 -3.60 28.40
C ARG A 262 15.12 -4.50 29.61
N TRP A 263 14.67 -5.76 29.55
CA TRP A 263 14.82 -6.69 30.64
C TRP A 263 16.29 -7.00 30.96
N THR A 264 17.16 -7.03 29.95
CA THR A 264 18.62 -7.19 30.17
C THR A 264 19.19 -6.01 30.95
N ALA A 265 18.68 -4.79 30.73
CA ALA A 265 19.07 -3.63 31.54
C ALA A 265 18.59 -3.76 33.00
N VAL A 266 17.39 -4.30 33.23
CA VAL A 266 16.86 -4.58 34.57
C VAL A 266 17.69 -5.66 35.27
N ASP A 267 18.00 -6.77 34.59
CA ASP A 267 18.87 -7.84 35.12
C ASP A 267 20.24 -7.29 35.54
N LYS A 268 20.84 -6.42 34.71
CA LYS A 268 22.11 -5.76 35.06
C LYS A 268 21.97 -4.87 36.30
N SER A 269 20.85 -4.17 36.44
CA SER A 269 20.58 -3.33 37.62
C SER A 269 20.40 -4.19 38.88
N LEU A 270 19.66 -5.30 38.79
CA LEU A 270 19.46 -6.24 39.89
C LEU A 270 20.78 -6.84 40.35
N LEU A 271 21.61 -7.31 39.42
CA LEU A 271 22.94 -7.83 39.74
C LEU A 271 23.82 -6.77 40.39
N LYS A 272 23.76 -5.51 39.93
CA LYS A 272 24.54 -4.42 40.52
C LYS A 272 24.15 -4.12 41.97
N MET A 273 22.88 -4.30 42.35
CA MET A 273 22.46 -4.13 43.75
C MET A 273 23.21 -5.10 44.68
N THR A 274 23.59 -6.28 44.19
CA THR A 274 24.32 -7.29 44.99
C THR A 274 25.76 -6.89 45.31
N ASP A 275 26.29 -5.83 44.70
CA ASP A 275 27.61 -5.29 45.02
C ASP A 275 27.62 -4.48 46.34
N GLU A 276 26.45 -4.12 46.88
CA GLU A 276 26.31 -3.43 48.17
C GLU A 276 26.35 -4.44 49.33
N VAL A 277 27.02 -4.09 50.44
CA VAL A 277 27.26 -5.03 51.56
C VAL A 277 25.96 -5.34 52.33
N ASP A 278 25.01 -4.42 52.31
CA ASP A 278 23.73 -4.44 53.03
C ASP A 278 22.52 -4.38 52.09
N TYR A 279 22.67 -4.90 50.86
CA TYR A 279 21.58 -4.90 49.88
C TYR A 279 20.36 -5.68 50.36
N ASP A 280 19.17 -5.19 49.99
CA ASP A 280 17.90 -5.79 50.38
C ASP A 280 17.62 -7.06 49.56
N VAL A 281 17.84 -8.22 50.19
CA VAL A 281 17.68 -9.55 49.58
C VAL A 281 16.22 -9.84 49.23
N ASP A 282 15.27 -9.40 50.04
CA ASP A 282 13.84 -9.61 49.80
C ASP A 282 13.39 -8.75 48.62
N ALA A 283 13.82 -7.49 48.55
CA ALA A 283 13.54 -6.62 47.42
C ALA A 283 14.18 -7.10 46.11
N TYR A 284 15.39 -7.67 46.17
CA TYR A 284 16.03 -8.32 45.02
C TYR A 284 15.22 -9.52 44.53
N ALA A 285 14.83 -10.41 45.45
CA ALA A 285 14.07 -11.62 45.12
C ALA A 285 12.70 -11.28 44.51
N GLN A 286 11.98 -10.30 45.08
CA GLN A 286 10.68 -9.87 44.55
C GLN A 286 10.80 -9.27 43.15
N GLN A 287 11.77 -8.38 42.92
CA GLN A 287 11.96 -7.76 41.59
C GLN A 287 12.38 -8.78 40.53
N LEU A 288 13.18 -9.79 40.91
CA LEU A 288 13.54 -10.88 40.01
C LEU A 288 12.31 -11.75 39.68
N GLU A 289 11.49 -12.08 40.67
CA GLU A 289 10.24 -12.82 40.47
C GLU A 289 9.29 -12.07 39.52
N ASP A 290 9.07 -10.78 39.74
CA ASP A 290 8.21 -9.94 38.90
C ASP A 290 8.73 -9.88 37.45
N LEU A 291 10.04 -9.71 37.26
CA LEU A 291 10.68 -9.69 35.95
C LEU A 291 10.53 -11.04 35.22
N LEU A 292 10.68 -12.15 35.94
CA LEU A 292 10.50 -13.48 35.38
C LEU A 292 9.04 -13.75 35.00
N ALA A 293 8.08 -13.33 35.83
CA ALA A 293 6.66 -13.45 35.55
C ALA A 293 6.28 -12.67 34.27
N GLU A 294 6.74 -11.42 34.15
CA GLU A 294 6.52 -10.58 32.97
C GLU A 294 7.07 -11.25 31.69
N ARG A 295 8.31 -11.76 31.75
CA ARG A 295 8.95 -12.49 30.64
C ARG A 295 8.15 -13.72 30.23
N ILE A 296 7.70 -14.50 31.20
CA ILE A 296 6.93 -15.74 30.95
C ILE A 296 5.63 -15.41 30.22
N ASP A 297 4.87 -14.41 30.69
CA ASP A 297 3.59 -14.02 30.07
C ASP A 297 3.78 -13.51 28.63
N PHE A 298 4.82 -12.70 28.42
CA PHE A 298 5.15 -12.20 27.09
C PHE A 298 5.50 -13.34 26.14
N TYR A 299 6.43 -14.23 26.52
CA TYR A 299 6.84 -15.34 25.66
C TYR A 299 5.73 -16.38 25.45
N ASN A 300 4.83 -16.57 26.42
CA ASN A 300 3.64 -17.41 26.24
C ASN A 300 2.70 -16.84 25.17
N THR A 301 2.47 -15.53 25.19
CA THR A 301 1.65 -14.85 24.16
C THR A 301 2.28 -15.00 22.78
N MET A 302 3.59 -14.79 22.68
CA MET A 302 4.33 -14.96 21.43
C MET A 302 4.27 -16.41 20.94
N LYS A 303 4.43 -17.39 21.82
CA LYS A 303 4.35 -18.82 21.51
C LYS A 303 2.98 -19.19 20.93
N ILE A 304 1.89 -18.63 21.46
CA ILE A 304 0.54 -18.84 20.91
C ILE A 304 0.45 -18.36 19.46
N LYS A 305 0.92 -17.13 19.18
CA LYS A 305 0.92 -16.56 17.82
C LYS A 305 1.74 -17.41 16.85
N VAL A 306 2.96 -17.80 17.23
CA VAL A 306 3.82 -18.67 16.41
C VAL A 306 3.18 -20.03 16.16
N THR A 307 2.53 -20.61 17.17
CA THR A 307 1.83 -21.90 17.05
C THR A 307 0.64 -21.80 16.09
N GLN A 308 -0.14 -20.72 16.18
CA GLN A 308 -1.25 -20.44 15.27
C GLN A 308 -0.76 -20.29 13.82
N PHE A 309 0.30 -19.51 13.61
CA PHE A 309 0.89 -19.33 12.29
C PHE A 309 1.37 -20.66 11.68
N ARG A 310 2.11 -21.46 12.46
CA ARG A 310 2.56 -22.80 12.01
C ARG A 310 1.40 -23.72 11.67
N ARG A 311 0.32 -23.68 12.44
CA ARG A 311 -0.88 -24.49 12.17
C ARG A 311 -1.51 -24.09 10.84
N GLN A 312 -1.66 -22.80 10.58
CA GLN A 312 -2.27 -22.33 9.34
C GLN A 312 -1.40 -22.60 8.10
N LEU A 313 -0.07 -22.48 8.22
CA LEU A 313 0.85 -22.90 7.17
C LEU A 313 0.67 -24.39 6.83
N ALA A 314 0.53 -25.24 7.84
CA ALA A 314 0.31 -26.68 7.64
C ALA A 314 -1.07 -27.01 7.05
N GLU A 315 -2.11 -26.25 7.39
CA GLU A 315 -3.44 -26.37 6.82
C GLU A 315 -3.44 -25.93 5.34
N GLU A 316 -2.79 -24.81 4.99
CA GLU A 316 -2.67 -24.35 3.61
C GLU A 316 -1.84 -25.31 2.74
N GLU A 317 -0.72 -25.84 3.27
CA GLU A 317 0.10 -26.81 2.53
C GLU A 317 -0.68 -28.10 2.21
N LYS A 318 -1.55 -28.55 3.13
CA LYS A 318 -2.44 -29.71 2.90
C LYS A 318 -3.49 -29.40 1.82
N ILE A 319 -4.08 -28.21 1.85
CA ILE A 319 -5.04 -27.77 0.83
C ILE A 319 -4.36 -27.72 -0.54
N SER A 320 -3.19 -27.11 -0.63
CA SER A 320 -2.39 -27.01 -1.87
C SER A 320 -1.96 -28.38 -2.42
N ARG A 321 -1.66 -29.37 -1.58
CA ARG A 321 -1.38 -30.75 -2.01
C ARG A 321 -2.63 -31.47 -2.56
N ASN A 322 -3.81 -31.24 -1.98
CA ASN A 322 -5.06 -31.85 -2.44
C ASN A 322 -5.54 -31.28 -3.80
N PHE A 323 -5.20 -30.02 -4.10
CA PHE A 323 -5.46 -29.42 -5.42
C PHE A 323 -4.58 -30.04 -6.53
N ASN A 324 -3.30 -30.34 -6.24
CA ASN A 324 -2.40 -30.96 -7.22
C ASN A 324 -2.74 -32.43 -7.54
N ASN A 325 -3.44 -33.14 -6.65
CA ASN A 325 -3.84 -34.54 -6.87
C ASN A 325 -5.19 -34.69 -7.61
N LYS A 326 -5.88 -33.58 -7.93
CA LYS A 326 -7.15 -33.57 -8.68
C LYS A 326 -7.02 -33.20 -10.16
N LYS A 327 -5.79 -32.98 -10.66
CA LYS A 327 -5.48 -32.81 -12.08
C LYS A 327 -5.00 -34.10 -12.70
#